data_AF-A0A3E4UMC1-F1
#
_entry.id   AF-A0A3E4UMC1-F1
#
_cell.length_a   1.000
_cell.length_b   1.000
_cell.length_c   1.000
_cell.angle_alpha   90.00
_cell.angle_beta   90.00
_cell.angle_gamma   90.00
#
_symmetry.space_group_name_H-M   'P 1'
#
loop_
_entity.id
_entity.type
_entity.pdbx_description
1 polymer ?
#
loop_
_entity_poly.entity_id
_entity_poly.type
_entity_poly.pdbx_seq_one_letter_code
_entity_poly.pdbx_strand_id
1 'polypeptide(L)'
;MFLFGTFCASCGSDDNEPTNEPGAGGTEVKGDYTATTVVKTVVLKSEWRWESPDIPVCYEDFNRKYGLSLCFGDLMVLPFIRQAGDWNKEIKVYSTGLQYNSFYVIMEDVGEVNNLSEVTKKLSPADNTYTNLLVYPDVQPKHGYAVAFRMENDELKHLRIFITDYTLSEDGSVATITIQYQLY
;
A
#
# COMPACT_ATOMS: atom_id res chain seq x y z
N MET A 1 -52.76 -8.90 -0.59
CA MET A 1 -52.50 -10.22 0.01
C MET A 1 -52.34 -11.20 -1.14
N PHE A 2 -51.13 -11.76 -1.30
CA PHE A 2 -50.74 -13.10 -1.81
C PHE A 2 -51.63 -13.81 -2.87
N LEU A 3 -51.13 -14.55 -3.87
CA LEU A 3 -49.90 -15.32 -4.02
C LEU A 3 -49.85 -15.75 -5.51
N PHE A 4 -48.71 -15.64 -6.21
CA PHE A 4 -48.46 -16.39 -7.45
C PHE A 4 -47.79 -17.70 -7.07
N GLY A 5 -48.44 -18.83 -7.35
CA GLY A 5 -47.86 -20.15 -7.28
C GLY A 5 -48.04 -20.84 -8.62
N THR A 6 -46.95 -21.22 -9.28
CA THR A 6 -46.99 -22.24 -10.32
C THR A 6 -45.77 -23.14 -10.19
N PHE A 7 -46.09 -24.33 -9.71
CA PHE A 7 -45.45 -25.64 -9.78
C PHE A 7 -44.20 -25.80 -10.66
N CYS A 8 -43.13 -26.26 -10.03
CA CYS A 8 -42.08 -27.02 -10.67
C CYS A 8 -42.61 -28.43 -10.99
N ALA A 9 -42.53 -28.86 -12.25
CA ALA A 9 -42.63 -30.26 -12.63
C ALA A 9 -41.26 -30.71 -13.18
N SER A 10 -40.77 -31.77 -12.53
CA SER A 10 -39.52 -32.47 -12.76
C SER A 10 -39.56 -33.28 -14.06
N CYS A 11 -38.44 -33.38 -14.75
CA CYS A 11 -38.07 -34.56 -15.54
C CYS A 11 -36.60 -34.86 -15.26
N GLY A 12 -36.35 -35.91 -14.49
CA GLY A 12 -35.07 -36.59 -14.44
C GLY A 12 -35.07 -37.77 -15.40
N SER A 13 -33.92 -38.03 -16.00
CA SER A 13 -33.52 -39.35 -16.49
C SER A 13 -31.99 -39.41 -16.52
N ASP A 14 -31.44 -40.38 -15.79
CA ASP A 14 -30.05 -40.85 -15.83
C ASP A 14 -29.66 -41.31 -17.24
N ASP A 15 -28.42 -41.04 -17.66
CA ASP A 15 -27.42 -42.06 -18.02
C ASP A 15 -26.24 -41.48 -18.84
N ASN A 16 -25.03 -41.74 -18.33
CA ASN A 16 -23.72 -41.87 -18.99
C ASN A 16 -23.23 -40.82 -20.01
N GLU A 17 -22.19 -40.06 -19.61
CA GLU A 17 -20.93 -40.01 -20.38
C GLU A 17 -19.77 -39.39 -19.56
N PRO A 18 -18.54 -39.94 -19.66
CA PRO A 18 -17.33 -39.23 -19.27
C PRO A 18 -16.78 -38.49 -20.51
N THR A 19 -16.98 -37.18 -20.57
CA THR A 19 -16.31 -36.35 -21.58
C THR A 19 -15.18 -35.57 -20.93
N ASN A 20 -13.95 -36.08 -21.13
CA ASN A 20 -12.75 -35.27 -21.11
C ASN A 20 -12.91 -34.12 -22.12
N GLU A 21 -13.01 -32.89 -21.65
CA GLU A 21 -12.46 -31.75 -22.37
C GLU A 21 -11.71 -30.81 -21.41
N PRO A 22 -10.50 -30.36 -21.79
CA PRO A 22 -9.72 -29.41 -21.03
C PRO A 22 -10.13 -27.99 -21.41
N GLY A 23 -10.75 -27.27 -20.48
CA GLY A 23 -11.06 -25.85 -20.69
C GLY A 23 -11.40 -25.22 -19.35
N ALA A 24 -10.93 -24.04 -18.99
CA ALA A 24 -10.29 -23.01 -19.76
C ALA A 24 -9.16 -22.44 -18.91
N GLY A 25 -8.10 -21.99 -19.58
CA GLY A 25 -7.03 -21.24 -18.96
C GLY A 25 -7.63 -20.15 -18.09
N GLY A 26 -7.34 -20.24 -16.79
CA GLY A 26 -7.47 -19.10 -15.91
C GLY A 26 -6.53 -18.05 -16.48
N THR A 27 -7.11 -17.08 -17.18
CA THR A 27 -6.42 -15.88 -17.60
C THR A 27 -5.86 -15.27 -16.33
N GLU A 28 -4.55 -15.43 -16.10
CA GLU A 28 -3.80 -14.60 -15.17
C GLU A 28 -4.07 -13.17 -15.64
N VAL A 29 -4.97 -12.47 -14.96
CA VAL A 29 -5.06 -11.03 -15.08
C VAL A 29 -3.83 -10.49 -14.35
N LYS A 30 -2.69 -10.53 -15.03
CA LYS A 30 -1.55 -9.67 -14.70
C LYS A 30 -1.97 -8.25 -15.08
N GLY A 31 -2.81 -7.65 -14.25
CA GLY A 31 -2.97 -6.20 -14.22
C GLY A 31 -1.59 -5.60 -13.98
N ASP A 32 -1.34 -4.43 -14.56
CA ASP A 32 -0.06 -3.71 -14.54
C ASP A 32 0.41 -3.40 -13.11
N TYR A 33 0.89 -4.43 -12.44
CA TYR A 33 1.31 -4.41 -11.07
C TYR A 33 2.67 -3.72 -11.03
N THR A 34 2.69 -2.52 -10.46
CA THR A 34 3.92 -1.71 -10.36
C THR A 34 4.76 -2.20 -9.19
N ALA A 35 5.32 -3.41 -9.27
CA ALA A 35 6.53 -3.71 -8.52
C ALA A 35 7.73 -3.58 -9.43
N THR A 36 8.63 -2.68 -9.05
CA THR A 36 9.94 -2.71 -9.64
C THR A 36 10.99 -2.71 -8.55
N THR A 37 11.94 -3.62 -8.71
CA THR A 37 13.21 -3.62 -7.98
C THR A 37 14.16 -2.57 -8.57
N VAL A 38 13.71 -1.69 -9.46
CA VAL A 38 14.50 -0.55 -9.94
C VAL A 38 14.36 0.61 -8.94
N VAL A 39 15.48 1.30 -8.70
CA VAL A 39 15.48 2.53 -7.90
C VAL A 39 14.70 3.61 -8.64
N LYS A 40 13.68 4.17 -7.98
CA LYS A 40 12.92 5.32 -8.47
C LYS A 40 13.27 6.56 -7.64
N THR A 41 13.08 7.72 -8.25
CA THR A 41 13.24 9.02 -7.58
C THR A 41 11.96 9.83 -7.74
N VAL A 42 11.51 10.46 -6.66
CA VAL A 42 10.32 11.32 -6.70
C VAL A 42 10.46 12.48 -5.73
N VAL A 43 9.83 13.60 -6.07
CA VAL A 43 9.70 14.76 -5.18
C VAL A 43 8.30 14.69 -4.55
N LEU A 44 8.25 14.59 -3.23
CA LEU A 44 7.02 14.70 -2.45
C LEU A 44 6.88 16.13 -1.96
N LYS A 45 5.65 16.65 -2.01
CA LYS A 45 5.35 18.02 -1.62
C LYS A 45 4.35 18.04 -0.47
N SER A 46 4.57 18.87 0.53
CA SER A 46 3.75 18.89 1.75
C SER A 46 2.34 19.44 1.51
N GLU A 47 2.13 20.20 0.44
CA GLU A 47 0.80 20.64 0.02
C GLU A 47 -0.04 19.52 -0.58
N TRP A 48 0.58 18.41 -1.01
CA TRP A 48 -0.16 17.23 -1.44
C TRP A 48 -0.82 16.61 -0.22
N ARG A 49 -2.12 16.83 -0.09
CA ARG A 49 -2.91 16.12 0.91
C ARG A 49 -2.83 14.62 0.60
N TRP A 50 -2.91 13.81 1.65
CA TRP A 50 -3.00 12.34 1.55
C TRP A 50 -4.22 11.84 0.74
N GLU A 51 -5.14 12.73 0.38
CA GLU A 51 -6.30 12.48 -0.48
C GLU A 51 -6.08 12.92 -1.94
N SER A 52 -4.92 13.48 -2.24
CA SER A 52 -4.60 13.95 -3.59
C SER A 52 -4.54 12.77 -4.56
N PRO A 53 -5.18 12.86 -5.73
CA PRO A 53 -5.04 11.84 -6.77
C PRO A 53 -3.59 11.75 -7.31
N ASP A 54 -2.77 12.77 -7.05
CA ASP A 54 -1.42 12.91 -7.59
C ASP A 54 -0.33 12.27 -6.73
N ILE A 55 -0.68 11.61 -5.62
CA ILE A 55 0.34 10.97 -4.77
C ILE A 55 1.07 9.86 -5.54
N PRO A 56 2.41 9.80 -5.50
CA PRO A 56 3.16 8.73 -6.15
C PRO A 56 2.84 7.37 -5.55
N VAL A 57 2.57 6.39 -6.40
CA VAL A 57 2.31 5.00 -5.98
C VAL A 57 3.61 4.21 -5.98
N CYS A 58 3.96 3.60 -4.85
CA CYS A 58 5.15 2.73 -4.73
C CYS A 58 4.82 1.25 -4.98
N TYR A 59 3.55 0.88 -4.84
CA TYR A 59 3.03 -0.46 -5.07
C TYR A 59 1.51 -0.41 -5.30
N GLU A 60 1.00 -1.25 -6.20
CA GLU A 60 -0.45 -1.48 -6.37
C GLU A 60 -0.71 -2.87 -6.94
N ASP A 61 -1.53 -3.67 -6.24
CA ASP A 61 -2.18 -4.89 -6.73
C ASP A 61 -3.71 -4.70 -6.83
N PHE A 62 -4.49 -5.77 -7.03
CA PHE A 62 -5.93 -5.64 -7.21
C PHE A 62 -6.65 -5.07 -5.97
N ASN A 63 -6.25 -5.48 -4.76
CA ASN A 63 -6.94 -5.15 -3.50
C ASN A 63 -6.14 -4.19 -2.59
N ARG A 64 -4.86 -3.96 -2.87
CA ARG A 64 -3.93 -3.16 -2.06
C ARG A 64 -3.21 -2.13 -2.92
N LYS A 65 -3.08 -0.92 -2.40
CA LYS A 65 -2.26 0.13 -2.99
C LYS A 65 -1.53 0.89 -1.89
N TYR A 66 -0.28 1.27 -2.15
CA TYR A 66 0.55 2.03 -1.24
C TYR A 66 1.07 3.31 -1.90
N GLY A 67 0.69 4.44 -1.32
CA GLY A 67 1.06 5.78 -1.79
C GLY A 67 2.17 6.39 -0.93
N LEU A 68 3.00 7.22 -1.54
CA LEU A 68 4.04 8.01 -0.86
C LEU A 68 3.53 9.43 -0.64
N SER A 69 3.63 9.94 0.59
CA SER A 69 3.18 11.29 0.92
C SER A 69 4.11 11.95 1.92
N LEU A 70 4.17 13.29 1.87
CA LEU A 70 4.76 14.13 2.89
C LEU A 70 3.62 14.92 3.54
N CYS A 71 3.44 14.82 4.85
CA CYS A 71 2.41 15.61 5.53
C CYS A 71 2.84 16.00 6.93
N PHE A 72 2.70 17.28 7.29
CA PHE A 72 3.10 17.80 8.61
C PHE A 72 4.55 17.51 9.03
N GLY A 73 5.44 17.24 8.07
CA GLY A 73 6.81 16.82 8.34
C GLY A 73 7.00 15.30 8.41
N ASP A 74 5.92 14.51 8.36
CA ASP A 74 6.00 13.06 8.36
C ASP A 74 6.22 12.51 6.95
N LEU A 75 7.13 11.53 6.84
CA LEU A 75 7.21 10.68 5.65
C LEU A 75 6.21 9.52 5.79
N MET A 76 5.29 9.42 4.83
CA MET A 76 4.19 8.48 4.90
C MET A 76 4.21 7.46 3.76
N VAL A 77 4.00 6.20 4.13
CA VAL A 77 3.54 5.14 3.22
C VAL A 77 2.07 4.85 3.54
N LEU A 78 1.17 5.36 2.71
CA LEU A 78 -0.27 5.35 2.91
C LEU A 78 -0.87 4.03 2.41
N PRO A 79 -1.49 3.21 3.28
CA PRO A 79 -2.20 2.00 2.86
C PRO A 79 -3.60 2.34 2.30
N PHE A 80 -3.93 1.77 1.15
CA PHE A 80 -5.25 1.80 0.54
C PHE A 80 -5.78 0.38 0.28
N ILE A 81 -7.07 0.18 0.50
CA ILE A 81 -7.80 -1.06 0.24
C ILE A 81 -8.90 -0.79 -0.76
N ARG A 82 -9.06 -1.69 -1.73
CA ARG A 82 -10.22 -1.64 -2.62
C ARG A 82 -11.46 -2.18 -1.91
N GLN A 83 -12.52 -1.38 -1.80
CA GLN A 83 -13.81 -1.78 -1.23
C GLN A 83 -14.93 -1.24 -2.12
N ALA A 84 -15.86 -2.12 -2.52
CA ALA A 84 -16.93 -1.78 -3.46
C ALA A 84 -16.46 -1.16 -4.80
N GLY A 85 -15.24 -1.48 -5.23
CA GLY A 85 -14.62 -0.94 -6.46
C GLY A 85 -13.75 0.30 -6.22
N ASP A 86 -13.93 0.99 -5.10
CA ASP A 86 -13.25 2.23 -4.77
C ASP A 86 -12.03 2.03 -3.87
N TRP A 87 -11.04 2.91 -4.02
CA TRP A 87 -9.87 2.94 -3.14
C TRP A 87 -10.20 3.67 -1.83
N ASN A 88 -10.16 2.93 -0.73
CA ASN A 88 -10.39 3.43 0.62
C ASN A 88 -9.07 3.46 1.39
N LYS A 89 -8.81 4.55 2.11
CA LYS A 89 -7.58 4.74 2.89
C LYS A 89 -7.69 4.07 4.26
N GLU A 90 -6.62 3.43 4.71
CA GLU A 90 -6.52 2.79 6.02
C GLU A 90 -5.66 3.62 6.98
N ILE A 91 -6.03 4.89 7.14
CA ILE A 91 -5.39 5.84 8.05
C ILE A 91 -6.41 6.41 9.03
N LYS A 92 -5.94 6.77 10.23
CA LYS A 92 -6.73 7.48 11.24
C LYS A 92 -6.06 8.79 11.60
N VAL A 93 -6.85 9.84 11.73
CA VAL A 93 -6.37 11.18 12.10
C VAL A 93 -6.63 11.40 13.58
N TYR A 94 -5.58 11.64 14.36
CA TYR A 94 -5.67 11.97 15.78
C TYR A 94 -4.93 13.29 16.08
N SER A 95 -5.11 13.84 17.29
CA SER A 95 -4.39 15.04 17.71
C SER A 95 -2.88 14.87 17.81
N THR A 96 -2.41 13.61 17.88
CA THR A 96 -0.99 13.23 17.97
C THR A 96 -0.32 12.98 16.62
N GLY A 97 -1.04 13.19 15.51
CA GLY A 97 -0.55 12.97 14.16
C GLY A 97 -1.42 12.00 13.35
N LEU A 98 -0.93 11.67 12.15
CA LEU A 98 -1.56 10.67 11.29
C LEU A 98 -1.09 9.29 11.71
N GLN A 99 -2.04 8.40 11.99
CA GLN A 99 -1.76 7.04 12.42
C GLN A 99 -2.15 6.05 11.34
N TYR A 100 -1.37 4.98 11.24
CA TYR A 100 -1.62 3.86 10.35
C TYR A 100 -1.79 2.57 11.15
N ASN A 101 -2.56 1.65 10.60
CA ASN A 101 -2.70 0.32 11.18
C ASN A 101 -1.47 -0.52 10.81
N SER A 102 -0.68 -0.89 11.82
CA SER A 102 0.55 -1.67 11.64
C SER A 102 0.33 -3.05 11.02
N PHE A 103 -0.92 -3.54 10.97
CA PHE A 103 -1.27 -4.75 10.23
C PHE A 103 -0.98 -4.62 8.72
N TYR A 104 -1.23 -3.46 8.11
CA TYR A 104 -1.10 -3.27 6.65
C TYR A 104 0.28 -2.80 6.23
N VAL A 105 0.91 -1.96 7.03
CA VAL A 105 2.21 -1.36 6.76
C VAL A 105 2.91 -1.09 8.08
N ILE A 106 4.23 -1.26 8.14
CA ILE A 106 5.08 -0.80 9.23
C ILE A 106 6.25 -0.05 8.62
N MET A 107 6.65 1.02 9.28
CA MET A 107 7.71 1.91 8.81
C MET A 107 8.58 2.36 9.98
N GLU A 108 9.88 2.41 9.74
CA GLU A 108 10.87 2.83 10.73
C GLU A 108 11.97 3.68 10.09
N ASP A 109 12.34 4.77 10.75
CA ASP A 109 13.57 5.50 10.47
C ASP A 109 14.78 4.68 10.95
N VAL A 110 15.68 4.33 10.03
CA VAL A 110 16.89 3.55 10.33
C VAL A 110 18.11 4.44 10.62
N GLY A 111 17.93 5.76 10.64
CA GLY A 111 18.96 6.76 10.87
C GLY A 111 19.67 7.21 9.60
N GLU A 112 20.74 7.99 9.79
CA GLU A 112 21.58 8.52 8.72
C GLU A 112 22.27 7.38 7.94
N VAL A 113 22.17 7.45 6.62
CA VAL A 113 22.80 6.52 5.67
C VAL A 113 23.40 7.29 4.51
N ASN A 114 24.39 6.73 3.82
CA ASN A 114 25.02 7.42 2.68
C ASN A 114 24.23 7.26 1.37
N ASN A 115 23.45 6.19 1.26
CA ASN A 115 22.72 5.84 0.06
C ASN A 115 21.61 4.82 0.34
N LEU A 116 20.70 4.67 -0.61
CA LEU A 116 19.56 3.74 -0.50
C LEU A 116 19.98 2.28 -0.23
N SER A 117 21.14 1.84 -0.71
CA SER A 117 21.53 0.43 -0.58
C SER A 117 21.87 0.00 0.85
N GLU A 118 22.20 0.96 1.72
CA GLU A 118 22.50 0.74 3.15
C GLU A 118 21.22 0.50 3.98
N VAL A 119 20.06 0.89 3.46
CA VAL A 119 18.75 0.56 4.06
C VAL A 119 18.44 -0.91 3.79
N THR A 120 18.82 -1.75 4.74
CA THR A 120 18.76 -3.22 4.63
C THR A 120 17.81 -3.87 5.62
N LYS A 121 17.34 -3.13 6.63
CA LYS A 121 16.47 -3.64 7.70
C LYS A 121 15.16 -4.17 7.12
N LYS A 122 14.85 -5.45 7.34
CA LYS A 122 13.55 -6.03 6.96
C LYS A 122 12.63 -6.02 8.17
N LEU A 123 11.55 -5.24 8.09
CA LEU A 123 10.54 -5.16 9.14
C LEU A 123 9.54 -6.32 9.03
N SER A 124 8.95 -6.66 10.18
CA SER A 124 7.82 -7.59 10.27
C SER A 124 6.69 -6.88 11.01
N PRO A 125 5.52 -6.66 10.37
CA PRO A 125 4.37 -6.09 11.06
C PRO A 125 3.88 -7.00 12.18
N ALA A 126 3.23 -6.41 13.19
CA ALA A 126 2.72 -7.16 14.33
C ALA A 126 1.66 -8.20 13.91
N ASP A 127 1.59 -9.32 14.64
CA ASP A 127 0.57 -10.33 14.42
C ASP A 127 -0.82 -9.78 14.80
N ASN A 128 -1.69 -9.69 13.79
CA ASN A 128 -3.14 -9.54 13.83
C ASN A 128 -3.76 -8.83 15.06
N THR A 129 -3.38 -7.59 15.31
CA THR A 129 -4.19 -6.71 16.18
C THR A 129 -4.57 -5.46 15.41
N TYR A 130 -5.83 -5.40 14.97
CA TYR A 130 -6.48 -4.23 14.35
C TYR A 130 -6.38 -2.93 15.18
N THR A 131 -5.84 -3.00 16.40
CA THR A 131 -5.69 -1.91 17.35
C THR A 131 -4.27 -1.34 17.44
N ASN A 132 -3.29 -1.92 16.74
CA ASN A 132 -1.91 -1.45 16.85
C ASN A 132 -1.65 -0.31 15.85
N LEU A 133 -2.10 0.88 16.26
CA LEU A 133 -1.94 2.13 15.53
C LEU A 133 -0.57 2.74 15.83
N LEU A 134 0.21 3.01 14.78
CA LEU A 134 1.52 3.63 14.89
C LEU A 134 1.51 4.99 14.20
N VAL A 135 2.40 5.88 14.65
CA VAL A 135 2.63 7.20 14.05
C VAL A 135 3.70 7.06 12.97
N TYR A 136 3.60 7.84 11.89
CA TYR A 136 4.64 7.92 10.88
C TYR A 136 5.90 8.61 11.44
N PRO A 137 7.09 8.27 10.95
CA PRO A 137 8.32 8.93 11.40
C PRO A 137 8.43 10.33 10.79
N ASP A 138 9.00 11.24 11.57
CA ASP A 138 9.44 12.55 11.09
C ASP A 138 10.44 12.37 9.94
N VAL A 139 10.34 13.22 8.92
CA VAL A 139 11.31 13.23 7.83
C VAL A 139 12.62 13.90 8.27
N GLN A 140 13.73 13.23 7.98
CA GLN A 140 15.07 13.68 8.32
C GLN A 140 15.96 13.63 7.06
N PRO A 141 16.70 14.70 6.73
CA PRO A 141 17.61 14.71 5.59
C PRO A 141 18.67 13.61 5.73
N LYS A 142 19.01 12.93 4.62
CA LYS A 142 20.00 11.83 4.57
C LYS A 142 19.65 10.61 5.43
N HIS A 143 18.44 10.50 5.95
CA HIS A 143 18.00 9.30 6.64
C HIS A 143 17.47 8.25 5.67
N GLY A 144 17.61 7.00 6.09
CA GLY A 144 17.00 5.84 5.47
C GLY A 144 15.73 5.42 6.21
N TYR A 145 14.77 4.88 5.47
CA TYR A 145 13.53 4.36 6.05
C TYR A 145 13.26 2.96 5.53
N ALA A 146 13.09 2.03 6.47
CA ALA A 146 12.66 0.68 6.17
C ALA A 146 11.14 0.60 6.25
N VAL A 147 10.51 -0.05 5.29
CA VAL A 147 9.06 -0.23 5.22
C VAL A 147 8.78 -1.69 4.91
N ALA A 148 7.79 -2.28 5.58
CA ALA A 148 7.20 -3.54 5.18
C ALA A 148 5.68 -3.41 5.08
N PHE A 149 5.08 -4.04 4.08
CA PHE A 149 3.63 -4.00 3.90
C PHE A 149 3.08 -5.30 3.30
N ARG A 150 1.78 -5.54 3.51
CA ARG A 150 1.09 -6.77 3.08
C ARG A 150 0.47 -6.63 1.70
N MET A 151 0.72 -7.61 0.84
CA MET A 151 0.01 -7.77 -0.42
C MET A 151 -1.41 -8.33 -0.19
N GLU A 152 -2.19 -8.49 -1.26
CA GLU A 152 -3.51 -9.11 -1.16
C GLU A 152 -3.50 -10.55 -0.62
N ASN A 153 -2.43 -11.31 -0.88
CA ASN A 153 -2.24 -12.69 -0.45
C ASN A 153 -1.55 -12.80 0.94
N ASP A 154 -1.51 -11.70 1.69
CA ASP A 154 -0.83 -11.54 2.98
C ASP A 154 0.70 -11.72 2.98
N GLU A 155 1.33 -11.94 1.82
CA GLU A 155 2.78 -11.92 1.68
C GLU A 155 3.32 -10.52 1.97
N LEU A 156 4.53 -10.47 2.55
CA LEU A 156 5.20 -9.22 2.86
C LEU A 156 6.12 -8.78 1.72
N LYS A 157 6.06 -7.49 1.40
CA LYS A 157 7.07 -6.81 0.59
C LYS A 157 7.83 -5.82 1.45
N HIS A 158 9.09 -5.63 1.11
CA HIS A 158 9.97 -4.65 1.75
C HIS A 158 10.28 -3.53 0.77
N LEU A 159 10.13 -2.30 1.26
CA LEU A 159 10.44 -1.07 0.55
C LEU A 159 11.49 -0.34 1.37
N ARG A 160 12.56 0.10 0.70
CA ARG A 160 13.53 1.01 1.26
C ARG A 160 13.35 2.39 0.67
N ILE A 161 13.52 3.42 1.49
CA ILE A 161 13.45 4.82 1.10
C ILE A 161 14.69 5.54 1.64
N PHE A 162 15.21 6.50 0.88
CA PHE A 162 16.33 7.36 1.26
C PHE A 162 16.02 8.80 0.88
N ILE A 163 16.22 9.74 1.82
CA ILE A 163 16.01 11.17 1.58
C ILE A 163 17.28 11.77 0.99
N THR A 164 17.22 12.19 -0.27
CA THR A 164 18.38 12.77 -0.97
C THR A 164 18.44 14.29 -0.87
N ASP A 165 17.29 14.96 -0.75
CA ASP A 165 17.22 16.43 -0.72
C ASP A 165 15.92 16.91 -0.07
N TYR A 166 15.88 18.18 0.35
CA TYR A 166 14.68 18.81 0.91
C TYR A 166 14.66 20.33 0.68
N THR A 167 13.47 20.92 0.77
CA THR A 167 13.29 22.37 0.81
C THR A 167 12.41 22.76 2.00
N LEU A 168 12.59 23.99 2.48
CA LEU A 168 11.76 24.58 3.53
C LEU A 168 10.91 25.72 2.95
N SER A 169 9.72 25.92 3.50
CA SER A 169 8.90 27.10 3.26
C SER A 169 9.45 28.31 4.02
N GLU A 170 8.91 29.50 3.74
CA GLU A 170 9.36 30.77 4.36
C GLU A 170 9.26 30.77 5.89
N ASP A 171 8.31 30.01 6.45
CA ASP A 171 8.10 29.84 7.89
C ASP A 171 9.01 28.77 8.53
N GLY A 172 9.86 28.10 7.73
CA GLY A 172 10.76 27.04 8.17
C GLY A 172 10.15 25.64 8.19
N SER A 173 8.89 25.47 7.81
CA SER A 173 8.27 24.14 7.69
C SER A 173 8.84 23.37 6.50
N VAL A 174 8.79 22.03 6.53
CA VAL A 174 9.21 21.21 5.37
C VAL A 174 8.24 21.39 4.22
N ALA A 175 8.73 21.88 3.08
CA ALA A 175 7.94 22.11 1.88
C ALA A 175 7.99 20.93 0.92
N THR A 176 9.20 20.44 0.60
CA THR A 176 9.36 19.27 -0.27
C THR A 176 10.48 18.38 0.20
N ILE A 177 10.40 17.09 -0.15
CA ILE A 177 11.51 16.13 -0.02
C ILE A 177 11.71 15.41 -1.34
N THR A 178 12.97 15.19 -1.71
CA THR A 178 13.33 14.29 -2.80
C THR A 178 13.73 12.96 -2.19
N ILE A 179 13.09 11.89 -2.65
CA ILE A 179 13.33 10.55 -2.14
C ILE A 179 13.77 9.60 -3.25
N GLN A 180 14.66 8.69 -2.91
CA GLN A 180 14.90 7.46 -3.68
C GLN A 180 14.18 6.30 -3.00
N TYR A 181 13.59 5.40 -3.77
CA TYR A 181 12.92 4.23 -3.21
C TYR A 181 12.99 3.00 -4.12
N GLN A 182 12.90 1.81 -3.52
CA GLN A 182 13.03 0.52 -4.22
C GLN A 182 12.44 -0.62 -3.40
N LEU A 183 11.80 -1.60 -4.06
CA LEU A 183 11.42 -2.87 -3.43
C LEU A 183 12.61 -3.85 -3.37
N TYR A 184 12.79 -4.60 -2.27
CA TYR A 184 13.95 -5.50 -2.06
C TYR A 184 13.70 -6.70 -1.11
#